data_AF-A0A3P3TUR1-F1
#
_entry.id   AF-A0A3P3TUR1-F1
#
_cell.length_a   1.000
_cell.length_b   1.000
_cell.length_c   1.000
_cell.angle_alpha   90.00
_cell.angle_beta   90.00
_cell.angle_gamma   90.00
#
_symmetry.space_group_name_H-M   'P 1'
#
loop_
_entity.id
_entity.type
_entity.pdbx_description
1 polymer ?
#
loop_
_entity_poly.entity_id
_entity_poly.type
_entity_poly.pdbx_seq_one_letter_code
_entity_poly.pdbx_strand_id
1 'polypeptide(L)'
;MILNISNERFDLIYLGESTINIDYSSTSSTKLVLDVWGINLPISVYGLEAYGLTEHTKPFNDDIYVSGYSRLTFHDVTGGNIEVELFSKEAPYSKLRWPDNSLMKINKTWGEVYQGDDKYIYEIEGTLAWPYGRCDLSIVTGSNVSIELNSNNFIPLKEYILNTKKYGWSRVFY
;
A
#
# COMPACT_ATOMS: atom_id res chain seq x y z
N MET A 1 14.63 -7.59 2.20
CA MET A 1 14.87 -6.64 3.32
C MET A 1 13.56 -6.47 4.06
N ILE A 2 13.56 -6.50 5.39
CA ILE A 2 12.34 -6.31 6.19
C ILE A 2 12.50 -5.01 6.97
N LEU A 3 11.55 -4.08 6.81
CA LEU A 3 11.49 -2.84 7.57
C LEU A 3 10.38 -2.92 8.60
N ASN A 4 10.70 -2.52 9.83
CA ASN A 4 9.69 -2.30 10.84
C ASN A 4 9.14 -0.88 10.65
N ILE A 5 7.85 -0.78 10.36
CA ILE A 5 7.14 0.49 10.14
C ILE A 5 6.06 0.71 11.21
N SER A 6 6.30 0.20 12.42
CA SER A 6 5.35 0.33 13.53
C SER A 6 5.31 1.76 14.06
N ASN A 7 4.17 2.11 14.66
CA ASN A 7 3.86 3.36 15.35
C ASN A 7 3.73 4.57 14.42
N GLU A 8 3.50 5.75 15.02
CA GLU A 8 3.15 7.02 14.36
C GLU A 8 4.13 7.51 13.29
N ARG A 9 5.34 6.95 13.21
CA ARG A 9 6.33 7.36 12.22
C ARG A 9 5.88 7.08 10.76
N PHE A 10 4.89 6.20 10.56
CA PHE A 10 4.38 5.79 9.26
C PHE A 10 2.84 5.69 9.24
N ASP A 11 2.16 6.55 10.02
CA ASP A 11 0.71 6.63 10.12
C ASP A 11 0.00 6.77 8.77
N LEU A 12 0.63 7.46 7.81
CA LEU A 12 0.23 7.51 6.42
C LEU A 12 1.21 6.74 5.51
N ILE A 13 0.76 5.63 4.93
CA ILE A 13 1.46 4.94 3.85
C ILE A 13 0.84 5.38 2.53
N TYR A 14 1.36 6.47 1.96
CA TYR A 14 0.88 6.98 0.69
C TYR A 14 1.32 6.09 -0.48
N LEU A 15 0.34 5.39 -1.06
CA LEU A 15 0.50 4.40 -2.12
C LEU A 15 -0.25 4.83 -3.40
N GLY A 16 -0.24 6.14 -3.72
CA GLY A 16 -1.11 6.74 -4.74
C GLY A 16 -1.06 6.13 -6.14
N GLU A 17 0.07 5.54 -6.54
CA GLU A 17 0.21 4.80 -7.82
C GLU A 17 0.45 3.29 -7.61
N SER A 18 0.36 2.83 -6.37
CA SER A 18 0.59 1.44 -6.01
C SER A 18 -0.66 0.61 -6.24
N THR A 19 -0.43 -0.65 -6.57
CA THR A 19 -1.51 -1.63 -6.66
C THR A 19 -1.48 -2.56 -5.46
N ILE A 20 -2.58 -2.61 -4.73
CA ILE A 20 -2.77 -3.44 -3.54
C ILE A 20 -3.45 -4.74 -3.97
N ASN A 21 -2.87 -5.86 -3.56
CA ASN A 21 -3.48 -7.17 -3.62
C ASN A 21 -3.65 -7.69 -2.19
N ILE A 22 -4.89 -7.99 -1.80
CA ILE A 22 -5.17 -8.55 -0.49
C ILE A 22 -5.00 -10.07 -0.60
N ASP A 23 -4.06 -10.62 0.17
CA ASP A 23 -3.90 -12.07 0.24
C ASP A 23 -4.92 -12.66 1.22
N TYR A 24 -6.11 -12.93 0.68
CA TYR A 24 -7.20 -13.54 1.46
C TYR A 24 -6.85 -14.92 2.02
N SER A 25 -5.87 -15.63 1.42
CA SER A 25 -5.50 -16.98 1.85
C SER A 25 -4.64 -16.99 3.12
N SER A 26 -3.82 -15.95 3.32
CA SER A 26 -2.98 -15.78 4.51
C SER A 26 -3.57 -14.84 5.56
N THR A 27 -4.69 -14.18 5.23
CA THR A 27 -5.44 -13.32 6.15
C THR A 27 -6.20 -14.15 7.18
N SER A 28 -6.12 -13.75 8.45
CA SER A 28 -6.87 -14.34 9.57
C SER A 28 -7.58 -13.23 10.35
N SER A 29 -8.32 -13.58 11.41
CA SER A 29 -9.00 -12.58 12.24
C SER A 29 -8.04 -11.59 12.92
N THR A 30 -6.76 -11.91 13.04
CA THR A 30 -5.75 -11.07 13.72
C THR A 30 -4.55 -10.74 12.84
N LYS A 31 -4.52 -11.19 11.59
CA LYS A 31 -3.39 -10.94 10.68
C LYS A 31 -3.91 -10.52 9.32
N LEU A 32 -3.43 -9.39 8.82
CA LEU A 32 -3.68 -8.93 7.46
C LEU A 32 -2.37 -8.89 6.68
N VAL A 33 -2.39 -9.42 5.47
CA VAL A 33 -1.26 -9.40 4.55
C VAL A 33 -1.69 -8.74 3.25
N LEU A 34 -0.94 -7.72 2.85
CA LEU A 34 -1.13 -6.98 1.62
C LEU A 34 0.13 -7.14 0.76
N ASP A 35 -0.04 -7.60 -0.47
CA ASP A 35 1.00 -7.55 -1.48
C ASP A 35 0.82 -6.26 -2.29
N VAL A 36 1.78 -5.36 -2.20
CA VAL A 36 1.71 -4.01 -2.75
C VAL A 36 2.77 -3.85 -3.84
N TRP A 37 2.36 -3.51 -5.05
CA TRP A 37 3.28 -3.11 -6.11
C TRP A 37 3.55 -1.61 -6.06
N GLY A 38 4.81 -1.17 -6.16
CA GLY A 38 5.11 0.23 -6.48
C GLY A 38 5.10 1.15 -5.27
N ILE A 39 5.93 0.85 -4.26
CA ILE A 39 6.02 1.65 -3.03
C ILE A 39 7.03 2.78 -3.20
N ASN A 40 6.68 3.96 -2.71
CA ASN A 40 7.58 5.11 -2.61
C ASN A 40 8.26 5.15 -1.24
N LEU A 41 9.58 5.24 -1.21
CA LEU A 41 10.36 5.49 0.00
C LEU A 41 10.91 6.93 -0.08
N PRO A 42 10.28 7.90 0.60
CA PRO A 42 10.70 9.30 0.63
C PRO A 42 11.94 9.49 1.51
N ILE A 43 13.09 9.00 1.03
CA ILE A 43 14.40 9.12 1.68
C ILE A 43 14.75 10.59 1.95
N SER A 44 14.36 11.50 1.07
CA SER A 44 14.58 12.94 1.20
C SER A 44 13.89 13.55 2.43
N VAL A 45 12.83 12.92 2.93
CA VAL A 45 12.04 13.38 4.09
C VAL A 45 12.51 12.70 5.38
N TYR A 46 12.62 11.37 5.38
CA TYR A 46 12.86 10.61 6.61
C TYR A 46 14.33 10.18 6.81
N GLY A 47 15.18 10.35 5.80
CA GLY A 47 16.56 9.88 5.79
C GLY A 47 16.69 8.37 5.53
N LEU A 48 17.90 7.93 5.19
CA LEU A 48 18.19 6.52 4.88
C LEU A 48 18.03 5.61 6.10
N GLU A 49 18.48 6.07 7.26
CA GLU A 49 18.50 5.29 8.50
C GLU A 49 17.09 4.89 8.94
N ALA A 50 16.08 5.72 8.64
CA ALA A 50 14.66 5.42 8.91
C ALA A 50 14.20 4.12 8.24
N TYR A 51 14.82 3.78 7.12
CA TYR A 51 14.52 2.58 6.33
C TYR A 51 15.61 1.51 6.49
N GLY A 52 16.45 1.60 7.52
CA GLY A 52 17.58 0.67 7.68
C GLY A 52 18.55 0.68 6.50
N LEU A 53 18.56 1.75 5.72
CA LEU A 53 19.47 1.97 4.60
C LEU A 53 20.67 2.79 5.09
N THR A 54 21.81 2.57 4.47
CA THR A 54 23.04 3.33 4.65
C THR A 54 23.38 4.08 3.37
N GLU A 55 24.33 5.01 3.42
CA GLU A 55 24.84 5.69 2.22
C GLU A 55 25.43 4.70 1.20
N HIS A 56 25.94 3.55 1.66
CA HIS A 56 26.43 2.47 0.78
C HIS A 56 25.31 1.67 0.13
N THR A 57 24.11 1.67 0.72
CA THR A 57 22.90 1.09 0.14
C THR A 57 21.98 2.16 -0.44
N LYS A 58 22.49 3.39 -0.66
CA LYS A 58 21.85 4.46 -1.43
C LYS A 58 22.36 4.36 -2.87
N PRO A 59 21.78 3.50 -3.74
CA PRO A 59 22.20 3.43 -5.13
C PRO A 59 21.92 4.74 -5.91
N PHE A 60 21.08 5.64 -5.38
CA PHE A 60 20.56 6.79 -6.11
C PHE A 60 20.56 8.08 -5.28
N ASN A 61 20.85 9.23 -5.89
CA ASN A 61 20.73 10.54 -5.24
C ASN A 61 19.29 11.11 -5.28
N ASP A 62 18.30 10.28 -5.00
CA ASP A 62 16.87 10.58 -5.15
C ASP A 62 16.04 9.73 -4.18
N ASP A 63 14.73 10.02 -4.09
CA ASP A 63 13.78 9.10 -3.45
C ASP A 63 13.72 7.76 -4.21
N ILE A 64 13.29 6.70 -3.53
CA ILE A 64 13.29 5.34 -4.11
C ILE A 64 11.87 4.93 -4.47
N TYR A 65 11.69 4.46 -5.71
CA TYR A 65 10.51 3.70 -6.12
C TYR A 65 10.84 2.21 -6.12
N VAL A 66 9.98 1.39 -5.53
CA VAL A 66 10.11 -0.06 -5.52
C VAL A 66 9.29 -0.64 -6.67
N SER A 67 9.93 -0.89 -7.81
CA SER A 67 9.33 -1.44 -9.03
C SER A 67 9.10 -2.95 -8.92
N GLY A 68 8.26 -3.36 -7.98
CA GLY A 68 7.88 -4.74 -7.77
C GLY A 68 6.96 -4.92 -6.57
N TYR A 69 6.58 -6.17 -6.32
CA TYR A 69 5.78 -6.51 -5.15
C TYR A 69 6.59 -6.41 -3.85
N SER A 70 5.93 -5.84 -2.86
CA SER A 70 6.36 -5.70 -1.48
C SER A 70 5.28 -6.31 -0.60
N ARG A 71 5.66 -6.97 0.49
CA ARG A 71 4.70 -7.63 1.37
C ARG A 71 4.56 -6.87 2.68
N LEU A 72 3.41 -6.24 2.86
CA LEU A 72 3.05 -5.51 4.07
C LEU A 72 2.24 -6.44 4.99
N THR A 73 2.70 -6.58 6.24
CA THR A 73 2.10 -7.48 7.22
C THR A 73 1.71 -6.71 8.47
N PHE A 74 0.43 -6.79 8.82
CA PHE A 74 -0.12 -6.30 10.07
C PHE A 74 -0.40 -7.49 10.99
N HIS A 75 0.19 -7.44 12.18
CA HIS A 75 -0.06 -8.41 13.26
C HIS A 75 -1.09 -7.85 14.25
N ASP A 76 -1.75 -8.74 15.01
CA ASP A 76 -2.76 -8.42 16.02
C ASP A 76 -3.78 -7.35 15.61
N VAL A 77 -4.27 -7.46 14.37
CA VAL A 77 -5.30 -6.58 13.82
C VAL A 77 -6.57 -6.72 14.64
N THR A 78 -7.06 -5.61 15.20
CA THR A 78 -8.29 -5.58 16.02
C THR A 78 -9.50 -5.03 15.27
N GLY A 79 -9.26 -4.34 14.16
CA GLY A 79 -10.31 -3.76 13.34
C GLY A 79 -9.75 -3.11 12.08
N GLY A 80 -10.66 -2.68 11.23
CA GLY A 80 -10.31 -1.96 10.01
C GLY A 80 -11.52 -1.55 9.21
N ASN A 81 -11.28 -0.68 8.24
CA ASN A 81 -12.25 -0.21 7.29
C ASN A 81 -11.63 -0.22 5.91
N ILE A 82 -12.35 -0.76 4.93
CA ILE A 82 -11.98 -0.67 3.52
C ILE A 82 -13.12 0.01 2.76
N GLU A 83 -12.80 1.08 2.04
CA GLU A 83 -13.67 1.69 1.05
C GLU A 83 -13.03 1.56 -0.33
N VAL A 84 -13.80 1.08 -1.32
CA VAL A 84 -13.36 0.93 -2.70
C VAL A 84 -14.35 1.59 -3.64
N GLU A 85 -13.89 2.61 -4.38
CA GLU A 85 -14.63 3.21 -5.48
C GLU A 85 -14.29 2.47 -6.79
N LEU A 86 -15.28 1.81 -7.39
CA LEU A 86 -15.03 0.86 -8.48
C LEU A 86 -14.85 1.54 -9.83
N PHE A 87 -13.86 1.06 -10.59
CA PHE A 87 -13.57 1.51 -11.96
C PHE A 87 -13.75 0.36 -12.95
N SER A 88 -14.04 0.70 -14.22
CA SER A 88 -14.02 -0.28 -15.30
C SER A 88 -12.62 -0.87 -15.47
N LYS A 89 -12.56 -2.13 -15.90
CA LYS A 89 -11.31 -2.88 -16.02
C LYS A 89 -10.47 -2.45 -17.24
N GLU A 90 -11.10 -1.78 -18.21
CA GLU A 90 -10.51 -1.42 -19.50
C GLU A 90 -10.42 0.11 -19.64
N ALA A 91 -9.38 0.58 -20.33
CA ALA A 91 -9.24 2.00 -20.63
C ALA A 91 -10.51 2.52 -21.35
N PRO A 92 -11.09 3.65 -20.91
CA PRO A 92 -10.47 4.71 -20.11
C PRO A 92 -10.58 4.58 -18.57
N TYR A 93 -10.80 3.38 -18.00
CA TYR A 93 -10.92 3.14 -16.55
C TYR A 93 -11.96 4.04 -15.87
N SER A 94 -13.10 4.22 -16.55
CA SER A 94 -14.21 5.04 -16.07
C SER A 94 -14.76 4.54 -14.73
N LYS A 95 -15.20 5.49 -13.89
CA LYS A 95 -15.93 5.17 -12.66
C LYS A 95 -17.21 4.41 -12.97
N LEU A 96 -17.43 3.29 -12.28
CA LEU A 96 -18.67 2.53 -12.39
C LEU A 96 -19.77 3.23 -11.61
N ARG A 97 -21.00 3.13 -12.12
CA ARG A 97 -22.17 3.80 -11.55
C ARG A 97 -23.35 2.84 -11.42
N TRP A 98 -24.13 3.02 -10.37
CA TRP A 98 -25.42 2.38 -10.21
C TRP A 98 -26.44 2.97 -11.19
N PRO A 99 -27.61 2.31 -11.41
CA PRO A 99 -28.67 2.82 -12.29
C PRO A 99 -29.20 4.22 -11.91
N ASP A 100 -29.08 4.61 -10.64
CA ASP A 100 -29.42 5.96 -10.14
C ASP A 100 -28.31 7.00 -10.39
N ASN A 101 -27.27 6.63 -11.13
CA ASN A 101 -26.10 7.42 -11.49
C ASN A 101 -25.15 7.74 -10.31
N SER A 102 -25.37 7.18 -9.12
CA SER A 102 -24.42 7.25 -8.01
C SER A 102 -23.18 6.38 -8.27
N LEU A 103 -22.06 6.70 -7.63
CA LEU A 103 -20.81 5.94 -7.80
C LEU A 103 -20.92 4.56 -7.15
N MET A 104 -20.48 3.52 -7.86
CA MET A 104 -20.40 2.19 -7.27
C MET A 104 -19.25 2.14 -6.27
N LYS A 105 -19.61 1.97 -5.00
CA LYS A 105 -18.67 1.83 -3.90
C LYS A 105 -18.93 0.54 -3.15
N ILE A 106 -17.85 -0.10 -2.69
CA ILE A 106 -17.90 -1.21 -1.75
C ILE A 106 -17.25 -0.72 -0.47
N ASN A 107 -17.95 -0.89 0.65
CA ASN A 107 -17.42 -0.59 1.97
C ASN A 107 -17.54 -1.84 2.84
N LYS A 108 -16.50 -2.11 3.62
CA LYS A 108 -16.59 -3.03 4.75
C LYS A 108 -15.81 -2.49 5.95
N THR A 109 -16.50 -2.40 7.08
CA THR A 109 -15.89 -2.15 8.39
C THR A 109 -15.95 -3.43 9.24
N TRP A 110 -14.91 -3.71 10.01
CA TRP A 110 -14.89 -4.80 10.97
C TRP A 110 -14.12 -4.41 12.24
N GLY A 111 -14.48 -5.05 13.36
CA GLY A 111 -13.84 -4.80 14.65
C GLY A 111 -14.02 -3.36 15.16
N GLU A 112 -13.16 -2.96 16.09
CA GLU A 112 -13.12 -1.60 16.61
C GLU A 112 -12.20 -0.74 15.74
N VAL A 113 -12.74 0.34 15.18
CA VAL A 113 -12.01 1.29 14.31
C VAL A 113 -11.57 2.56 15.03
N TYR A 114 -11.65 2.59 16.36
CA TYR A 114 -11.24 3.73 17.16
C TYR A 114 -9.84 3.54 17.74
N GLN A 115 -9.06 4.61 17.76
CA GLN A 115 -7.78 4.64 18.44
C GLN A 115 -8.02 4.62 19.97
N GLY A 116 -7.62 3.52 20.61
CA GLY A 116 -7.44 3.47 22.06
C GLY A 116 -5.99 3.76 22.42
N ASP A 117 -5.69 3.98 23.70
CA ASP A 117 -4.36 4.40 24.17
C ASP A 117 -3.19 3.49 23.71
N ASP A 118 -3.46 2.19 23.47
CA ASP A 118 -2.47 1.18 23.05
C ASP A 118 -2.62 0.72 21.59
N LYS A 119 -3.37 1.44 20.74
CA LYS A 119 -3.63 1.07 19.34
C LYS A 119 -3.23 2.18 18.39
N TYR A 120 -2.76 1.81 17.22
CA TYR A 120 -2.46 2.72 16.11
C TYR A 120 -3.40 2.44 14.94
N ILE A 121 -3.75 3.50 14.21
CA ILE A 121 -4.48 3.42 12.94
C ILE A 121 -3.49 3.70 11.82
N TYR A 122 -3.40 2.77 10.86
CA TYR A 122 -2.60 2.93 9.65
C TYR A 122 -3.52 3.19 8.49
N GLU A 123 -3.31 4.31 7.80
CA GLU A 123 -4.05 4.70 6.62
C GLU A 123 -3.26 4.36 5.35
N ILE A 124 -3.92 3.67 4.43
CA ILE A 124 -3.33 3.14 3.20
C ILE A 124 -4.24 3.53 2.02
N GLU A 125 -3.75 4.39 1.14
CA GLU A 125 -4.47 4.82 -0.06
C GLU A 125 -3.81 4.27 -1.31
N GLY A 126 -4.53 3.53 -2.15
CA GLY A 126 -3.98 3.00 -3.41
C GLY A 126 -5.03 2.48 -4.38
N THR A 127 -4.63 1.66 -5.35
CA THR A 127 -5.57 0.98 -6.26
C THR A 127 -5.67 -0.49 -5.88
N LEU A 128 -6.88 -1.00 -5.61
CA LEU A 128 -7.08 -2.42 -5.36
C LEU A 128 -7.05 -3.21 -6.67
N ALA A 129 -6.33 -4.33 -6.71
CA ALA A 129 -6.24 -5.18 -7.89
C ALA A 129 -7.60 -5.84 -8.20
N TRP A 130 -8.33 -6.23 -7.14
CA TRP A 130 -9.64 -6.86 -7.20
C TRP A 130 -10.45 -6.68 -5.90
N PRO A 131 -11.71 -6.21 -5.96
CA PRO A 131 -12.34 -5.58 -7.12
C PRO A 131 -11.58 -4.31 -7.52
N TYR A 132 -11.52 -4.02 -8.82
CA TYR A 132 -10.67 -2.93 -9.31
C TYR A 132 -11.24 -1.56 -8.98
N GLY A 133 -10.46 -0.73 -8.32
CA GLY A 133 -10.89 0.61 -7.92
C GLY A 133 -9.89 1.34 -7.05
N ARG A 134 -10.15 2.63 -6.83
CA ARG A 134 -9.45 3.39 -5.79
C ARG A 134 -9.86 2.82 -4.44
N CYS A 135 -8.88 2.56 -3.57
CA CYS A 135 -9.05 1.94 -2.27
C CYS A 135 -8.47 2.85 -1.19
N ASP A 136 -9.28 3.12 -0.18
CA ASP A 136 -8.86 3.77 1.05
C ASP A 136 -9.05 2.72 2.18
N LEU A 137 -7.95 2.32 2.82
CA LEU A 137 -7.90 1.23 3.80
C LEU A 137 -7.30 1.72 5.11
N SER A 138 -8.08 1.60 6.18
CA SER A 138 -7.67 1.92 7.55
C SER A 138 -7.54 0.64 8.36
N ILE A 139 -6.40 0.40 9.00
CA ILE A 139 -6.15 -0.81 9.81
C ILE A 139 -5.79 -0.42 11.23
N VAL A 140 -6.46 -1.04 12.20
CA VAL A 140 -6.19 -0.84 13.62
C VAL A 140 -5.41 -2.01 14.20
N THR A 141 -4.23 -1.71 14.75
CA THR A 141 -3.38 -2.69 15.47
C THR A 141 -2.56 -2.01 16.56
N GLY A 142 -2.34 -2.74 17.67
CA GLY A 142 -1.40 -2.36 18.73
C GLY A 142 -0.04 -3.07 18.62
N SER A 143 0.20 -3.79 17.53
CA SER A 143 1.37 -4.67 17.36
C SER A 143 2.24 -4.21 16.20
N ASN A 144 3.29 -4.98 15.94
CA ASN A 144 4.28 -4.65 14.94
C ASN A 144 3.70 -4.69 13.52
N VAL A 145 4.02 -3.66 12.74
CA VAL A 145 3.78 -3.61 11.30
C VAL A 145 5.13 -3.71 10.59
N SER A 146 5.19 -4.58 9.58
CA SER A 146 6.42 -4.80 8.83
C SER A 146 6.17 -4.82 7.34
N ILE A 147 7.17 -4.37 6.60
CA ILE A 147 7.17 -4.42 5.15
C ILE A 147 8.40 -5.13 4.62
N GLU A 148 8.18 -6.16 3.81
CA GLU A 148 9.22 -6.86 3.10
C GLU A 148 9.40 -6.28 1.70
N LEU A 149 10.63 -5.86 1.41
CA LEU A 149 11.06 -5.20 0.19
C LEU A 149 12.21 -5.97 -0.47
N ASN A 150 12.22 -6.00 -1.80
CA ASN A 150 13.36 -6.49 -2.57
C ASN A 150 14.19 -5.31 -3.11
N SER A 151 15.41 -5.14 -2.61
CA SER A 151 16.31 -4.05 -3.00
C SER A 151 16.72 -4.10 -4.49
N ASN A 152 16.63 -5.27 -5.13
CA ASN A 152 16.89 -5.37 -6.57
C ASN A 152 15.83 -4.67 -7.42
N ASN A 153 14.68 -4.34 -6.84
CA ASN A 153 13.59 -3.62 -7.49
C ASN A 153 13.67 -2.10 -7.24
N PHE A 154 14.69 -1.62 -6.54
CA PHE A 154 14.83 -0.20 -6.24
C PHE A 154 15.29 0.55 -7.48
N ILE A 155 14.59 1.63 -7.81
CA ILE A 155 14.97 2.58 -8.85
C ILE A 155 14.79 4.02 -8.34
N PRO A 156 15.48 5.01 -8.92
CA PRO A 156 15.21 6.41 -8.62
C PRO A 156 13.76 6.76 -8.94
N LEU A 157 13.09 7.51 -8.06
CA LEU A 157 11.71 7.96 -8.29
C LEU A 157 11.59 8.75 -9.60
N LYS A 158 12.56 9.61 -9.93
CA LYS A 158 12.60 10.31 -11.23
C LYS A 158 12.63 9.36 -12.43
N GLU A 159 13.32 8.23 -12.33
CA GLU A 159 13.38 7.26 -13.41
C GLU A 159 12.02 6.60 -13.63
N TYR A 160 11.30 6.29 -12.55
CA TYR A 160 9.93 5.81 -12.61
C TYR A 160 9.00 6.83 -13.29
N ILE A 161 9.01 8.09 -12.86
CA ILE A 161 8.16 9.16 -13.42
C ILE A 161 8.36 9.29 -14.94
N LEU A 162 9.60 9.16 -15.41
CA LEU A 162 9.92 9.23 -16.84
C LEU A 162 9.54 7.97 -17.63
N ASN A 163 9.39 6.82 -16.95
CA ASN A 163 9.23 5.51 -17.58
C ASN A 163 8.14 4.66 -16.90
N THR A 164 7.00 5.27 -16.57
CA THR A 164 5.92 4.61 -15.81
C THR A 164 5.40 3.33 -16.49
N LYS A 165 5.43 3.26 -17.83
CA LYS A 165 5.05 2.03 -18.57
C LYS A 165 6.00 0.85 -18.35
N LYS A 166 7.27 1.11 -18.04
CA LYS A 166 8.30 0.09 -17.85
C LYS A 166 8.31 -0.45 -16.42
N TYR A 167 8.17 0.46 -15.44
CA TYR A 167 8.36 0.17 -14.03
C TYR A 167 7.05 0.16 -13.23
N GLY A 168 6.00 0.76 -13.76
CA GLY A 168 4.67 0.72 -13.18
C GLY A 168 4.04 -0.66 -13.25
N TRP A 169 2.98 -0.82 -12.48
CA TRP A 169 2.24 -2.07 -12.47
C TRP A 169 1.62 -2.35 -13.84
N SER A 170 1.93 -3.51 -14.42
CA SER A 170 1.27 -3.99 -15.63
C SER A 170 0.36 -5.17 -15.29
N ARG A 171 -0.90 -5.07 -15.73
CA ARG A 171 -1.88 -6.16 -15.65
C ARG A 171 -1.50 -7.26 -16.64
N VAL A 172 -0.53 -8.10 -16.30
CA VAL A 172 -0.35 -9.37 -17.01
C VAL A 172 -1.33 -10.37 -16.39
N PHE A 173 -2.54 -10.41 -16.91
CA PHE A 173 -3.45 -11.53 -16.65
C PHE A 173 -2.97 -12.71 -17.49
N TYR A 174 -2.57 -13.80 -16.83
CA TYR A 174 -2.57 -15.13 -17.44
C TYR A 174 -3.98 -15.71 -17.37
#